data_AF-T2JRR6-F1
#
_entry.id   AF-T2JRR6-F1
#
_cell.length_a   1.000
_cell.length_b   1.000
_cell.length_c   1.000
_cell.angle_alpha   90.00
_cell.angle_beta   90.00
_cell.angle_gamma   90.00
#
_symmetry.space_group_name_H-M   'P 1'
#
loop_
_entity.id
_entity.type
_entity.pdbx_description
1 polymer ?
#
loop_
_entity_poly.entity_id
_entity_poly.type
_entity_poly.pdbx_seq_one_letter_code
_entity_poly.pdbx_strand_id
1 'polypeptide(L)'
;MLEAENWQTAEDLRNVRTLFLPNVETITGQQAEALETWLQARGNLIISGPTGNLSESVVRDQLRALFGAYWGFSTSNPSTIRVQDTVQLSLVNQASLNDSLIGGVILPSAITAQPLAVWLTENTPLQLLSTNKPLF
;
A
#
# COMPACT_ATOMS: atom_id res chain seq x y z
N MET A 1 -5.56 8.37 -14.29
CA MET A 1 -5.12 7.37 -13.28
C MET A 1 -4.94 6.08 -14.04
N LEU A 2 -3.74 5.47 -14.00
CA LEU A 2 -3.48 4.22 -14.72
C LEU A 2 -4.00 3.06 -13.85
N GLU A 3 -4.94 2.27 -14.36
CA GLU A 3 -5.42 1.07 -13.69
C GLU A 3 -4.38 -0.05 -13.78
N ALA A 4 -4.35 -0.94 -12.79
CA ALA A 4 -3.33 -1.97 -12.69
C ALA A 4 -3.32 -2.97 -13.86
N GLU A 5 -4.42 -3.07 -14.60
CA GLU A 5 -4.58 -3.96 -15.74
C GLU A 5 -3.90 -3.42 -17.02
N ASN A 6 -3.59 -2.12 -17.05
CA ASN A 6 -3.16 -1.43 -18.28
C ASN A 6 -1.63 -1.38 -18.48
N TRP A 7 -0.85 -2.07 -17.66
CA TRP A 7 0.61 -2.09 -17.79
C TRP A 7 1.14 -3.51 -17.62
N GLN A 8 2.10 -3.87 -18.47
CA GLN A 8 2.71 -5.19 -18.53
C GLN A 8 4.24 -5.10 -18.53
N THR A 9 4.80 -3.97 -18.96
CA THR A 9 6.22 -3.75 -19.10
C THR A 9 6.64 -2.44 -18.42
N ALA A 10 7.94 -2.30 -18.14
CA ALA A 10 8.47 -1.04 -17.61
C ALA A 10 8.27 0.14 -18.59
N GLU A 11 8.22 -0.15 -19.90
CA GLU A 11 8.02 0.86 -20.94
C GLU A 11 6.62 1.49 -20.87
N ASP A 12 5.61 0.70 -20.48
CA ASP A 12 4.24 1.18 -20.24
C ASP A 12 4.21 2.22 -19.10
N LEU A 13 5.18 2.15 -18.18
CA LEU A 13 5.33 3.05 -17.03
C LEU A 13 6.34 4.18 -17.26
N ARG A 14 6.98 4.29 -18.43
CA ARG A 14 8.11 5.22 -18.69
C ARG A 14 7.78 6.70 -18.41
N ASN A 15 6.52 7.10 -18.63
CA ASN A 15 6.03 8.47 -18.42
C ASN A 15 5.21 8.61 -17.13
N VAL A 16 5.13 7.55 -16.33
CA VAL A 16 4.42 7.52 -15.05
C VAL A 16 5.43 7.78 -13.95
N ARG A 17 5.31 8.94 -13.29
CA ARG A 17 6.19 9.30 -12.17
C ARG A 17 5.76 8.65 -10.86
N THR A 18 4.45 8.59 -10.64
CA THR A 18 3.84 7.97 -9.46
C THR A 18 2.78 6.98 -9.90
N LEU A 19 2.88 5.75 -9.42
CA LEU A 19 1.90 4.70 -9.63
C LEU A 19 1.17 4.43 -8.31
N PHE A 20 -0.16 4.48 -8.36
CA PHE A 20 -1.01 4.14 -7.22
C PHE A 20 -1.74 2.82 -7.51
N LEU A 21 -1.55 1.82 -6.66
CA LEU A 21 -2.19 0.50 -6.76
C LEU A 21 -3.17 0.32 -5.59
N PRO A 22 -4.43 0.74 -5.75
CA PRO A 22 -5.43 0.53 -4.72
C PRO A 22 -6.00 -0.89 -4.76
N ASN A 23 -5.75 -1.68 -3.72
CA ASN A 23 -6.35 -3.00 -3.50
C ASN A 23 -6.17 -3.95 -4.69
N VAL A 24 -5.00 -3.93 -5.34
CA VAL A 24 -4.73 -4.76 -6.52
C VAL A 24 -4.27 -6.13 -6.06
N GLU A 25 -5.21 -7.03 -5.80
CA GLU A 25 -4.94 -8.30 -5.12
C GLU A 25 -4.03 -9.26 -5.90
N THR A 26 -4.02 -9.16 -7.24
CA THR A 26 -3.20 -10.00 -8.11
C THR A 26 -2.30 -9.15 -9.00
N ILE A 27 -1.02 -9.49 -8.99
CA ILE A 27 0.05 -8.97 -9.86
C ILE A 27 0.72 -10.19 -10.51
N THR A 28 0.92 -10.14 -11.83
CA THR A 28 1.61 -11.23 -12.56
C THR A 28 3.12 -11.16 -12.38
N GLY A 29 3.85 -12.23 -12.72
CA GLY A 29 5.32 -12.20 -12.71
C GLY A 29 5.90 -11.14 -13.65
N GLN A 30 5.34 -11.01 -14.85
CA GLN A 30 5.73 -9.99 -15.81
C GLN A 30 5.53 -8.57 -15.25
N GLN A 31 4.40 -8.34 -14.59
CA GLN A 31 4.11 -7.07 -13.92
C GLN A 31 5.06 -6.82 -12.73
N ALA A 32 5.41 -7.83 -11.94
CA ALA A 32 6.35 -7.67 -10.84
C ALA A 32 7.75 -7.26 -11.33
N GLU A 33 8.25 -7.88 -12.40
CA GLU A 33 9.52 -7.51 -13.05
C GLU A 33 9.50 -6.08 -13.63
N ALA A 34 8.39 -5.71 -14.26
CA ALA A 34 8.19 -4.36 -14.78
C ALA A 34 8.17 -3.30 -13.65
N LEU A 35 7.48 -3.59 -12.54
CA LEU A 35 7.47 -2.75 -11.33
C LEU A 35 8.86 -2.57 -10.76
N GLU A 36 9.63 -3.65 -10.63
CA GLU A 36 10.99 -3.62 -10.13
C GLU A 36 11.89 -2.73 -10.99
N THR A 37 11.87 -2.95 -12.31
CA THR A 37 12.66 -2.17 -13.27
C THR A 37 12.28 -0.69 -13.22
N TRP A 38 10.99 -0.38 -13.19
CA TRP A 38 10.50 0.99 -13.11
C TRP A 38 10.85 1.68 -11.78
N LEU A 39 10.78 0.96 -10.65
CA LEU A 39 11.20 1.47 -9.34
C LEU A 39 12.71 1.77 -9.30
N GLN A 40 13.54 0.95 -9.94
CA GLN A 40 14.97 1.22 -10.09
C GLN A 40 15.23 2.49 -10.92
N ALA A 41 14.36 2.79 -11.89
CA ALA A 41 14.36 4.04 -12.65
C ALA A 41 13.78 5.26 -11.87
N ARG A 42 13.66 5.16 -10.54
CA ARG A 42 13.13 6.20 -9.63
C ARG A 42 11.63 6.45 -9.75
N GLY A 43 10.85 5.45 -10.16
CA GLY A 43 9.40 5.46 -9.99
C GLY A 43 8.98 5.58 -8.53
N ASN A 44 7.84 6.22 -8.26
CA ASN A 44 7.27 6.35 -6.92
C ASN A 44 5.99 5.49 -6.79
N LEU A 45 6.02 4.48 -5.91
CA LEU A 45 4.91 3.56 -5.74
C LEU A 45 4.13 3.85 -4.47
N ILE A 46 2.81 3.97 -4.60
CA ILE A 46 1.86 4.00 -3.49
C ILE A 46 0.96 2.76 -3.62
N ILE A 47 0.86 1.97 -2.56
CA ILE A 47 -0.01 0.79 -2.51
C ILE A 47 -1.02 0.94 -1.37
N SER A 48 -2.21 0.38 -1.53
CA SER A 48 -3.16 0.24 -0.44
C SER A 48 -3.83 -1.13 -0.41
N GLY A 49 -4.23 -1.55 0.80
CA GLY A 49 -4.90 -2.83 1.04
C GLY A 49 -4.07 -4.06 0.64
N PRO A 50 -4.73 -5.21 0.37
CA PRO A 50 -4.08 -6.51 0.16
C PRO A 50 -3.41 -6.65 -1.21
N THR A 51 -2.67 -5.64 -1.66
CA THR A 51 -2.02 -5.61 -2.98
C THR A 51 -1.02 -6.76 -3.13
N GLY A 52 -1.18 -7.56 -4.19
CA GLY A 52 -0.37 -8.73 -4.51
C GLY A 52 -0.61 -9.96 -3.63
N ASN A 53 -1.56 -9.92 -2.69
CA ASN A 53 -1.74 -11.01 -1.73
C ASN A 53 -2.26 -12.31 -2.36
N LEU A 54 -2.97 -12.21 -3.49
CA LEU A 54 -3.46 -13.36 -4.29
C LEU A 54 -2.52 -13.74 -5.43
N SER A 55 -1.35 -13.10 -5.58
CA SER A 55 -0.34 -13.50 -6.56
C SER A 55 0.26 -14.88 -6.26
N GLU A 56 0.91 -15.45 -7.27
CA GLU A 56 1.73 -16.65 -7.14
C GLU A 56 2.82 -16.49 -6.08
N SER A 57 3.25 -17.58 -5.44
CA SER A 57 4.15 -17.50 -4.28
C SER A 57 5.45 -16.77 -4.57
N VAL A 58 6.09 -17.07 -5.71
CA VAL A 58 7.34 -16.42 -6.13
C VAL A 58 7.15 -14.91 -6.32
N VAL A 59 6.01 -14.51 -6.88
CA VAL A 59 5.67 -13.10 -7.09
C VAL A 59 5.43 -12.40 -5.77
N ARG A 60 4.73 -13.03 -4.81
CA ARG A 60 4.54 -12.46 -3.46
C ARG A 60 5.87 -12.20 -2.76
N ASP A 61 6.82 -13.12 -2.89
CA ASP A 61 8.13 -12.97 -2.25
C ASP A 61 8.94 -11.84 -2.89
N GLN A 62 8.87 -11.68 -4.22
CA GLN A 62 9.44 -10.54 -4.93
C GLN A 62 8.78 -9.21 -4.49
N LEU A 63 7.44 -9.15 -4.46
CA LEU A 63 6.70 -7.95 -4.05
C LEU A 63 6.99 -7.60 -2.59
N ARG A 64 7.11 -8.58 -1.69
CA ARG A 64 7.55 -8.38 -0.31
C ARG A 64 8.92 -7.72 -0.24
N ALA A 65 9.88 -8.17 -1.06
CA ALA A 65 11.20 -7.57 -1.11
C ALA A 65 11.16 -6.14 -1.68
N LEU A 66 10.35 -5.90 -2.71
CA LEU A 66 10.18 -4.59 -3.35
C LEU A 66 9.51 -3.57 -2.43
N PHE A 67 8.41 -3.96 -1.78
CA PHE A 67 7.59 -3.08 -0.94
C PHE A 67 8.19 -2.88 0.45
N GLY A 68 9.07 -3.79 0.90
CA GLY A 68 9.59 -3.79 2.27
C GLY A 68 8.55 -4.19 3.34
N ALA A 69 7.33 -4.53 2.93
CA ALA A 69 6.28 -5.08 3.78
C ALA A 69 5.23 -5.83 2.95
N TYR A 70 4.31 -6.51 3.63
CA TYR A 70 3.16 -7.15 3.01
C TYR A 70 1.95 -7.14 3.91
N TRP A 71 0.77 -7.33 3.29
CA TRP A 71 -0.47 -7.52 4.02
C TRP A 71 -0.50 -8.92 4.64
N GLY A 72 -0.50 -9.00 5.95
CA GLY A 72 -0.56 -10.28 6.67
C GLY A 72 -1.98 -10.82 6.72
N PHE A 73 -2.92 -10.00 7.19
CA PHE A 73 -4.32 -10.38 7.36
C PHE A 73 -5.21 -9.14 7.44
N SER A 74 -6.42 -9.24 6.89
CA SER A 74 -7.47 -8.22 7.09
C SER A 74 -7.99 -8.29 8.51
N THR A 75 -8.35 -7.16 9.10
CA THR A 75 -9.08 -7.17 10.36
C THR A 75 -10.51 -7.61 10.09
N SER A 76 -10.96 -8.68 10.76
CA SER A 76 -12.31 -9.23 10.62
C SER A 76 -13.41 -8.27 11.08
N ASN A 77 -13.05 -7.25 11.86
CA ASN A 77 -13.98 -6.30 12.44
C ASN A 77 -13.69 -4.90 11.88
N PRO A 78 -14.69 -4.26 11.25
CA PRO A 78 -14.61 -2.86 10.87
C PRO A 78 -14.30 -1.97 12.08
N SER A 79 -13.36 -1.04 11.93
CA SER A 79 -13.00 -0.06 12.95
C SER A 79 -13.53 1.31 12.56
N THR A 80 -14.25 1.97 13.46
CA THR A 80 -14.69 3.35 13.28
C THR A 80 -13.51 4.29 13.47
N ILE A 81 -13.12 5.00 12.41
CA ILE A 81 -12.15 6.09 12.54
C ILE A 81 -12.88 7.26 13.22
N ARG A 82 -12.28 7.83 14.26
CA ARG A 82 -12.72 9.09 14.84
C ARG A 82 -11.65 10.13 14.59
N VAL A 83 -12.00 11.19 13.90
CA VAL A 83 -11.13 12.34 13.75
C VAL A 83 -11.05 13.02 15.11
N GLN A 84 -9.84 13.19 15.62
CA GLN A 84 -9.64 13.99 16.81
C GLN A 84 -9.68 15.47 16.39
N ASP A 85 -10.53 16.27 17.03
CA ASP A 85 -10.79 17.68 16.70
C ASP A 85 -9.61 18.64 17.02
N THR A 86 -8.37 18.18 16.84
CA THR A 86 -7.16 18.97 17.10
C THR A 86 -6.76 19.85 15.91
N VAL A 87 -7.27 19.57 14.70
CA VAL A 87 -7.02 20.38 13.49
C VAL A 87 -8.32 20.51 12.70
N GLN A 88 -8.80 21.75 12.50
CA GLN A 88 -9.89 22.03 11.57
C GLN A 88 -9.42 21.80 10.13
N LEU A 89 -9.57 20.58 9.64
CA LEU A 89 -9.34 20.25 8.23
C LEU A 89 -10.50 20.80 7.39
N SER A 90 -10.32 21.99 6.82
CA SER A 90 -11.33 22.71 6.03
C SER A 90 -11.72 22.01 4.72
N LEU A 91 -10.95 20.98 4.32
CA LEU A 91 -11.02 20.32 3.00
C LEU A 91 -11.79 19.00 3.01
N VAL A 92 -12.29 18.51 4.15
CA VAL A 92 -12.91 17.19 4.24
C VAL A 92 -14.22 17.26 5.02
N ASN A 93 -15.28 16.66 4.48
CA ASN A 93 -16.54 16.51 5.20
C ASN A 93 -16.29 15.61 6.42
N GLN A 94 -16.33 16.20 7.62
CA GLN A 94 -16.07 15.47 8.87
C GLN A 94 -17.08 14.35 9.12
N ALA A 95 -18.30 14.46 8.55
CA ALA A 95 -19.31 13.41 8.68
C ALA A 95 -18.91 12.11 7.95
N SER A 96 -18.20 12.19 6.81
CA SER A 96 -17.72 11.02 6.06
C SER A 96 -16.45 10.39 6.64
N LEU A 97 -15.83 10.99 7.66
CA LEU A 97 -14.64 10.45 8.32
C LEU A 97 -14.96 9.56 9.53
N ASN A 98 -16.25 9.44 9.88
CA ASN A 98 -16.73 8.57 10.96
C ASN A 98 -17.23 7.20 10.46
N ASP A 99 -16.95 6.85 9.20
CA ASP A 99 -17.33 5.56 8.65
C ASP A 99 -16.48 4.42 9.22
N SER A 100 -17.07 3.22 9.26
CA SER A 100 -16.39 2.02 9.70
C SER A 100 -15.57 1.44 8.55
N LEU A 101 -14.27 1.27 8.75
CA LEU A 101 -13.34 0.83 7.73
C LEU A 101 -12.76 -0.54 8.08
N ILE A 102 -12.74 -1.43 7.10
CA ILE A 102 -12.02 -2.70 7.21
C ILE A 102 -10.56 -2.42 6.89
N GLY A 103 -9.71 -2.46 7.92
CA GLY A 103 -8.27 -2.34 7.79
C GLY A 103 -7.58 -3.70 7.68
N GLY A 104 -6.29 -3.71 7.94
CA GLY A 104 -5.53 -4.93 8.12
C GLY A 104 -4.11 -4.67 8.60
N VAL A 105 -3.41 -5.77 8.84
CA VAL A 105 -2.10 -5.75 9.45
C VAL A 105 -1.03 -5.80 8.37
N ILE A 106 -0.18 -4.77 8.37
CA ILE A 106 1.03 -4.73 7.55
C ILE A 106 2.19 -5.31 8.36
N LEU A 107 2.87 -6.29 7.78
CA LEU A 107 4.04 -6.94 8.35
C LEU A 107 5.29 -6.49 7.59
N PRO A 108 6.28 -5.88 8.25
CA PRO A 108 7.53 -5.50 7.60
C PRO A 108 8.29 -6.75 7.14
N SER A 109 8.85 -6.70 5.93
CA SER A 109 9.72 -7.74 5.38
C SER A 109 11.20 -7.33 5.43
N ALA A 110 11.49 -6.06 5.74
CA ALA A 110 12.83 -5.52 5.88
C ALA A 110 12.97 -4.67 7.15
N ILE A 111 14.19 -4.63 7.70
CA ILE A 111 14.55 -3.85 8.89
C ILE A 111 14.43 -2.32 8.66
N THR A 112 14.36 -1.89 7.40
CA THR A 112 14.29 -0.48 6.97
C THR A 112 12.86 0.01 6.76
N ALA A 113 11.86 -0.87 6.87
CA ALA A 113 10.45 -0.54 6.79
C ALA A 113 9.99 0.07 8.12
N GLN A 114 9.61 1.35 8.11
CA GLN A 114 9.15 2.05 9.30
C GLN A 114 7.65 2.38 9.18
N PRO A 115 6.83 1.99 10.16
CA PRO A 115 5.44 2.44 10.20
C PRO A 115 5.41 3.96 10.44
N LEU A 116 4.70 4.70 9.58
CA LEU A 116 4.43 6.13 9.79
C LEU A 116 3.24 6.37 10.72
N ALA A 117 2.33 5.41 10.83
CA ALA A 117 1.22 5.47 11.75
C ALA A 117 0.79 4.06 12.16
N VAL A 118 0.42 3.89 13.42
CA VAL A 118 -0.10 2.63 13.95
C VAL A 118 -1.40 2.91 14.69
N TRP A 119 -2.49 2.25 14.31
CA TRP A 119 -3.74 2.29 15.08
C TRP A 119 -3.78 1.10 16.03
N LEU A 120 -3.78 1.41 17.32
CA LEU A 120 -3.92 0.41 18.36
C LEU A 120 -5.41 0.07 18.50
N THR A 121 -5.83 -1.13 18.07
CA THR A 121 -7.10 -1.70 18.52
C THR A 121 -6.85 -2.55 19.76
N GLU A 122 -7.87 -2.74 20.61
CA GLU A 122 -7.77 -3.70 21.71
C GLU A 122 -7.36 -5.06 21.11
N ASN A 123 -6.11 -5.45 21.38
CA ASN A 123 -5.43 -6.68 20.97
C ASN A 123 -4.77 -6.77 19.57
N THR A 124 -4.76 -5.74 18.70
CA THR A 124 -3.93 -5.80 17.45
C THR A 124 -3.57 -4.42 16.85
N PRO A 125 -2.30 -4.13 16.56
CA PRO A 125 -1.92 -2.89 15.86
C PRO A 125 -2.15 -2.96 14.34
N LEU A 126 -2.94 -2.03 13.79
CA LEU A 126 -3.02 -1.71 12.35
C LEU A 126 -1.90 -0.75 11.98
N GLN A 127 -1.25 -0.88 10.80
CA GLN A 127 -0.08 -0.05 10.47
C GLN A 127 -0.18 0.59 9.08
N LEU A 128 0.26 1.84 8.96
CA LEU A 128 0.58 2.56 7.72
C LEU A 128 2.11 2.63 7.61
N LEU A 129 2.68 2.31 6.45
CA LEU A 129 4.13 2.17 6.28
C LEU A 129 4.72 3.19 5.31
N SER A 130 5.93 3.67 5.60
CA SER A 130 6.80 4.35 4.63
C SER A 130 8.16 3.67 4.58
N THR A 131 8.79 3.74 3.41
CA THR A 131 10.11 3.18 3.16
C THR A 131 11.08 4.33 2.82
N ASN A 132 12.35 4.19 3.19
CA ASN A 132 13.41 5.20 2.99
C ASN A 132 13.88 5.35 1.52
N LYS A 133 12.97 5.25 0.54
CA LYS A 133 13.21 5.67 -0.85
C LYS A 133 12.38 6.92 -1.14
N PRO A 134 12.93 7.92 -1.85
CA PRO A 134 12.55 9.32 -1.67
C PRO A 134 11.08 9.57 -2.05
N LEU A 135 10.32 10.12 -1.10
CA LEU A 135 9.01 10.73 -1.30
C LEU A 135 9.20 12.24 -1.49
N PHE A 136 8.71 12.75 -2.63
CA PHE A 136 8.18 14.10 -2.79
C PHE A 136 6.78 13.98 -3.40
#